data_AF-A0A523RNP6-F1
#
_entry.id   AF-A0A523RNP6-F1
#
_cell.length_a   1.000
_cell.length_b   1.000
_cell.length_c   1.000
_cell.angle_alpha   90.00
_cell.angle_beta   90.00
_cell.angle_gamma   90.00
#
_symmetry.space_group_name_H-M   'P 1'
#
loop_
_entity.id
_entity.type
_entity.pdbx_description
1 polymer ?
#
loop_
_entity_poly.entity_id
_entity_poly.type
_entity_poly.pdbx_seq_one_letter_code
_entity_poly.pdbx_strand_id
1 'polypeptide(L)'
;MIRTQKIEPIFEDFTQPDNGREVDPFTDSETVRLVAINIELSVRNLISANAPPESLVVTADIGTHKLMAIPTADGEVKVLVFQ
;
A
#
# COMPACT_ATOMS: atom_id res chain seq x y z
N MET A 1 17.85 18.75 0.86
CA MET A 1 17.33 19.12 -0.47
C MET A 1 17.05 17.83 -1.22
N ILE A 2 15.79 17.42 -1.34
CA ILE A 2 15.41 16.25 -2.14
C ILE A 2 15.46 16.67 -3.61
N ARG A 3 16.25 15.98 -4.43
CA ARG A 3 16.26 16.17 -5.88
C ARG A 3 15.24 15.23 -6.49
N THR A 4 14.13 15.77 -6.98
CA THR A 4 13.08 14.99 -7.64
C THR A 4 13.51 14.73 -9.09
N GLN A 5 13.72 13.47 -9.47
CA GLN A 5 13.79 13.08 -10.88
C GLN A 5 12.38 12.66 -11.30
N LYS A 6 11.89 13.25 -12.40
CA LYS A 6 10.57 12.92 -12.97
C LYS A 6 10.78 11.75 -13.93
N ILE A 7 10.33 10.57 -13.55
CA ILE A 7 10.22 9.42 -14.45
C ILE A 7 8.82 9.50 -15.07
N GLU A 8 8.71 9.40 -16.39
CA GLU A 8 7.41 9.35 -17.06
C GLU A 8 6.74 8.00 -16.72
N PRO A 9 5.52 8.01 -16.12
CA PRO A 9 4.81 6.77 -15.85
C PRO A 9 4.37 6.16 -17.18
N ILE A 10 4.63 4.86 -17.36
CA ILE A 10 4.00 4.07 -18.43
C ILE A 10 2.60 3.74 -17.91
N PHE A 11 1.57 4.25 -18.59
CA PHE A 11 0.17 3.95 -18.28
C PHE A 11 -0.30 2.80 -19.17
N GLU A 12 -0.34 1.59 -18.63
CA GLU A 12 -1.10 0.48 -19.22
C GLU A 12 -2.53 0.49 -18.65
N ASP A 13 -3.51 0.01 -19.42
CA ASP A 13 -4.92 -0.06 -18.99
C ASP A 13 -5.06 -1.02 -17.79
N PHE A 14 -5.16 -0.46 -16.58
CA PHE A 14 -5.29 -1.20 -15.33
C PHE A 14 -6.75 -1.63 -15.13
N THR A 15 -7.08 -2.88 -15.48
CA THR A 15 -8.37 -3.50 -15.10
C THR A 15 -8.30 -3.97 -13.64
N GLN A 16 -8.93 -3.20 -12.74
CA GLN A 16 -9.04 -3.53 -11.31
C GLN A 16 -9.79 -4.86 -11.08
N PRO A 17 -9.28 -5.80 -10.27
CA PRO A 17 -10.07 -6.88 -9.72
C PRO A 17 -10.89 -6.37 -8.53
N ASP A 18 -12.16 -6.77 -8.47
CA ASP A 18 -13.14 -6.30 -7.49
C ASP A 18 -12.85 -6.73 -6.04
N ASN A 19 -11.92 -7.67 -5.81
CA ASN A 19 -11.55 -8.17 -4.48
C ASN A 19 -10.02 -8.21 -4.33
N GLY A 20 -9.46 -7.30 -3.56
CA GLY A 20 -8.04 -7.32 -3.20
C GLY A 20 -7.70 -8.52 -2.31
N ARG A 21 -6.48 -9.07 -2.47
CA ARG A 21 -5.96 -10.16 -1.63
C ARG A 21 -4.89 -9.65 -0.67
N GLU A 22 -4.60 -10.38 0.39
CA GLU A 22 -3.44 -10.07 1.22
C GLU A 22 -2.13 -10.26 0.46
N VAL A 23 -1.13 -9.47 0.81
CA VAL A 23 0.23 -9.61 0.31
C VAL A 23 0.82 -10.92 0.84
N ASP A 24 1.32 -11.75 -0.09
CA ASP A 24 1.97 -13.02 0.21
C ASP A 24 3.49 -12.82 0.23
N PRO A 25 4.16 -12.98 1.38
CA PRO A 25 5.59 -12.73 1.50
C PRO A 25 6.47 -13.69 0.69
N PHE A 26 5.94 -14.81 0.21
CA PHE A 26 6.67 -15.84 -0.53
C PHE A 26 6.46 -15.77 -2.04
N THR A 27 5.29 -15.32 -2.49
CA THR A 27 4.93 -15.34 -3.92
C THR A 27 4.89 -13.96 -4.55
N ASP A 28 4.71 -12.89 -3.77
CA ASP A 28 4.72 -11.53 -4.30
C ASP A 28 6.11 -11.05 -4.68
N SER A 29 6.14 -10.21 -5.73
CA SER A 29 7.36 -9.54 -6.15
C SER A 29 7.99 -8.76 -5.00
N GLU A 30 9.31 -8.67 -4.98
CA GLU A 30 10.04 -7.89 -3.98
C GLU A 30 9.55 -6.44 -3.88
N THR A 31 9.25 -5.80 -5.01
CA THR A 31 8.68 -4.45 -5.05
C THR A 31 7.36 -4.35 -4.29
N VAL A 32 6.42 -5.27 -4.53
CA VAL A 32 5.13 -5.31 -3.82
C VAL A 32 5.35 -5.50 -2.32
N ARG A 33 6.22 -6.44 -1.94
CA ARG A 33 6.51 -6.73 -0.52
C ARG A 33 7.16 -5.53 0.20
N LEU A 34 8.14 -4.89 -0.41
CA LEU A 34 8.81 -3.71 0.17
C LEU A 34 7.84 -2.54 0.32
N VAL A 35 6.98 -2.31 -0.67
CA VAL A 35 5.99 -1.22 -0.61
C VAL A 35 4.94 -1.53 0.46
N ALA A 36 4.47 -2.78 0.54
CA ALA A 36 3.56 -3.24 1.58
C ALA A 36 4.08 -2.94 3.00
N ILE A 37 5.34 -3.28 3.28
CA ILE A 37 5.98 -3.01 4.58
C ILE A 37 6.00 -1.50 4.88
N ASN A 38 6.31 -0.67 3.89
CA ASN A 38 6.38 0.79 4.08
C ASN A 38 5.02 1.41 4.37
N ILE A 39 3.97 0.99 3.66
CA ILE A 39 2.62 1.51 3.90
C ILE A 39 2.01 0.96 5.18
N GLU A 40 2.33 -0.28 5.56
CA GLU A 40 1.94 -0.85 6.85
C GLU A 40 2.55 -0.03 7.99
N LEU A 41 3.86 0.24 7.93
CA LEU A 41 4.55 1.07 8.92
C LEU A 41 3.98 2.49 8.96
N SER A 42 3.61 3.06 7.81
CA SER A 42 2.99 4.37 7.74
C SER A 42 1.66 4.40 8.50
N VAL A 43 0.80 3.39 8.33
CA VAL A 43 -0.45 3.27 9.08
C VAL A 43 -0.18 3.08 10.57
N ARG A 44 0.78 2.21 10.96
CA ARG A 44 1.17 2.02 12.37
C ARG A 44 1.64 3.33 13.02
N ASN A 45 2.37 4.16 12.28
CA ASN A 45 2.80 5.49 12.74
C ASN A 45 1.61 6.44 12.94
N LEU A 46 0.64 6.43 12.02
CA LEU A 46 -0.57 7.26 12.12
C LEU A 46 -1.45 6.84 13.32
N ILE A 47 -1.60 5.53 13.54
CA ILE A 47 -2.27 4.99 14.74
C ILE A 47 -1.56 5.48 16.00
N SER A 48 -0.23 5.34 16.05
CA SER A 48 0.59 5.74 17.21
C SER A 48 0.52 7.26 17.47
N ALA A 49 0.28 8.06 16.43
CA ALA A 49 0.11 9.51 16.53
C ALA A 49 -1.32 9.94 16.92
N ASN A 50 -2.25 9.01 17.15
CA ASN A 50 -3.68 9.28 17.33
C ASN A 50 -4.26 10.10 16.16
N ALA A 51 -3.83 9.80 14.93
CA ALA A 51 -4.43 10.38 13.74
C ALA A 51 -5.92 10.01 13.67
N PRO A 52 -6.76 10.87 13.08
CA PRO A 52 -8.19 10.60 13.04
C PRO A 52 -8.48 9.40 12.11
N PRO A 53 -9.55 8.62 12.37
CA PRO A 53 -9.80 7.34 11.70
C PRO A 53 -9.81 7.42 10.17
N GLU A 54 -10.32 8.52 9.60
CA GLU A 54 -10.35 8.78 8.16
C GLU A 54 -8.96 8.88 7.52
N SER A 55 -7.91 9.09 8.32
CA SER A 55 -6.52 9.18 7.87
C SER A 55 -5.77 7.85 7.97
N LEU A 56 -6.37 6.79 8.51
CA LEU A 56 -5.67 5.52 8.76
C LEU A 56 -5.60 4.60 7.54
N VAL A 57 -6.19 4.99 6.41
CA VAL A 57 -6.13 4.22 5.16
C VAL A 57 -5.06 4.84 4.26
N VAL A 58 -4.03 4.06 3.95
CA VAL A 58 -2.96 4.48 3.03
C VAL A 58 -3.01 3.61 1.78
N THR A 59 -3.00 4.25 0.61
CA THR A 59 -2.93 3.57 -0.68
C THR A 59 -1.63 3.91 -1.40
N ALA A 60 -1.14 2.97 -2.20
CA ALA A 60 0.04 3.17 -3.05
C ALA A 60 -0.14 2.44 -4.37
N ASP A 61 0.12 3.14 -5.47
CA ASP A 61 0.15 2.56 -6.81
C ASP A 61 1.60 2.23 -7.20
N ILE A 62 1.87 1.00 -7.64
CA ILE A 62 3.19 0.52 -8.05
C ILE A 62 3.11 -0.38 -9.29
N GLY A 63 3.47 0.18 -10.45
CA GLY A 63 3.34 -0.52 -11.73
C GLY A 63 1.88 -0.92 -11.97
N THR A 64 1.63 -2.21 -12.19
CA THR A 64 0.28 -2.77 -12.39
C THR A 64 -0.44 -3.13 -11.10
N HIS A 65 0.09 -2.79 -9.92
CA HIS A 65 -0.52 -3.16 -8.65
C HIS A 65 -0.94 -1.91 -7.89
N LYS A 66 -2.12 -1.96 -7.27
CA LYS A 66 -2.51 -1.03 -6.21
C LYS A 66 -2.43 -1.74 -4.88
N LEU A 67 -1.88 -1.07 -3.87
CA LEU A 67 -1.87 -1.54 -2.50
C LEU A 67 -2.71 -0.64 -1.62
N MET A 68 -3.30 -1.25 -0.59
CA MET A 68 -4.07 -0.54 0.43
C MET A 68 -3.75 -1.13 1.80
N ALA A 69 -3.26 -0.29 2.70
CA ALA A 69 -3.08 -0.62 4.10
C ALA A 69 -4.26 -0.08 4.91
N ILE A 70 -4.88 -0.94 5.72
CA ILE A 70 -6.01 -0.61 6.58
C ILE A 70 -5.80 -1.16 7.99
N PRO A 71 -6.19 -0.42 9.04
CA PRO A 71 -6.27 -0.98 10.39
C PRO A 71 -7.40 -2.02 10.47
N THR A 72 -7.17 -3.08 11.23
CA THR A 72 -8.18 -4.10 11.53
C THR A 72 -8.78 -3.87 12.93
N ALA A 73 -9.91 -4.52 13.22
CA ALA A 73 -10.63 -4.34 14.48
C ALA A 73 -9.85 -4.79 15.72
N ASP A 74 -8.85 -5.64 15.54
CA ASP A 74 -7.90 -6.11 16.56
C ASP A 74 -6.68 -5.17 16.76
N GLY A 75 -6.59 -4.09 15.98
CA GLY A 75 -5.50 -3.10 16.07
C GLY A 75 -4.26 -3.44 15.26
N GLU A 76 -4.28 -4.53 14.48
CA GLU A 76 -3.25 -4.82 13.49
C GLU A 76 -3.46 -3.97 12.21
N VAL A 77 -2.50 -4.06 11.29
CA VAL A 77 -2.59 -3.42 9.96
C VAL A 77 -2.53 -4.51 8.90
N LYS A 78 -3.55 -4.55 8.04
CA LYS A 78 -3.64 -5.47 6.92
C LYS A 78 -3.30 -4.73 5.63
N VAL A 79 -2.50 -5.35 4.78
CA VAL A 79 -2.16 -4.82 3.46
C VAL A 79 -2.79 -5.69 2.37
N LEU A 80 -3.60 -5.06 1.55
CA LEU A 80 -4.24 -5.65 0.39
C LEU A 80 -3.52 -5.23 -0.89
N VAL A 81 -3.43 -6.15 -1.85
CA VAL A 81 -2.95 -5.92 -3.22
C VAL A 81 -4.07 -6.19 -4.22
N PHE A 82 -4.18 -5.32 -5.21
CA PHE A 82 -5.11 -5.34 -6.33
C PHE A 82 -4.29 -5.30 -7.62
N GLN A 83 -4.68 -6.07 -8.64
CA GLN A 83 -4.03 -6.12 -9.95
C GLN A 83 -4.70 -5.21 -11.00
#